data_AF-A0A5C6DVB7-F1
#
_entry.id   AF-A0A5C6DVB7-F1
#
_cell.length_a   1.000
_cell.length_b   1.000
_cell.length_c   1.000
_cell.angle_alpha   90.00
_cell.angle_beta   90.00
_cell.angle_gamma   90.00
#
_symmetry.space_group_name_H-M   'P 1'
#
loop_
_entity.id
_entity.type
_entity.pdbx_description
1 polymer ?
#
loop_
_entity_poly.entity_id
_entity_poly.type
_entity_poly.pdbx_seq_one_letter_code
_entity_poly.pdbx_strand_id
1 'polypeptide(L)'
;MTSFLRCCGLPDSRWVNTNYNDRVSHRSNVGAFLSLLYASSVMVKAVCIVCWLTGVTLGLCQSALCQGYAAYPVARSSQPRSLVSAVEQLAIEAGKANAHRRYPRLPGEFEPQRALLLSISDWQPHHAYVLQQIVEKAAGHTNVLILCNNPDQLARVVGWLQPSGLPNEHVFFCEIELDTIWLRDFGPMLAETETGTQSIDFFYEGSRPKDDALPVIWAERSGCELVTVRWTIQGGNLLSNGGRLALTTERIFEDNAIQFPSPWPGLDPEIERRKMVIEEFTKACNLTELVVLEPLQQEATKHVDMFTTFLAFDQLVVARLDPRSDPINAAILDRNAARLARVRVEGKPLNVHRLDIPPRNGTSWSAYTNVILANDLVLMPVFQSDPPFLIDRAKRAYQSLLPNHRVETVDMTSLKELQGGLHCLSLNLPSFAPIPDKVIRFETAAKFYESMKSPSDPRAGLLTPSTPR
;
A
#
# COMPACT_ATOMS: atom_id res chain seq x y z
N MET A 1 -24.15 33.80 -29.83
CA MET A 1 -23.05 32.81 -29.80
C MET A 1 -21.89 33.44 -29.06
N THR A 2 -22.19 33.81 -27.81
CA THR A 2 -21.42 34.68 -26.91
C THR A 2 -22.05 34.45 -25.54
N SER A 3 -21.74 33.31 -24.92
CA SER A 3 -21.97 33.02 -23.49
C SER A 3 -21.54 31.60 -23.10
N PHE A 4 -20.32 31.16 -23.48
CA PHE A 4 -19.81 29.85 -23.03
C PHE A 4 -18.31 29.81 -22.70
N LEU A 5 -17.63 30.95 -22.58
CA LEU A 5 -16.19 31.01 -22.30
C LEU A 5 -15.85 31.99 -21.17
N ARG A 6 -16.37 31.72 -19.97
CA ARG A 6 -15.85 32.26 -18.70
C ARG A 6 -16.04 31.22 -17.59
N CYS A 7 -15.19 30.20 -17.55
CA CYS A 7 -15.06 29.33 -16.37
C CYS A 7 -13.66 28.66 -16.20
N CYS A 8 -12.64 29.11 -16.94
CA CYS A 8 -11.27 28.65 -16.71
C CYS A 8 -10.41 29.87 -16.34
N GLY A 9 -10.28 30.14 -15.05
CA GLY A 9 -9.38 31.16 -14.51
C GLY A 9 -7.93 30.75 -14.71
N LEU A 10 -7.32 31.23 -15.79
CA LEU A 10 -5.87 31.22 -15.99
C LEU A 10 -5.39 32.67 -16.14
N PRO A 11 -4.31 33.08 -15.44
CA PRO A 11 -3.83 34.46 -15.47
C PRO A 11 -3.14 34.81 -16.79
N ASP A 12 -3.33 36.07 -17.20
CA ASP A 12 -2.83 36.70 -18.42
C ASP A 12 -1.31 36.53 -18.62
N SER A 13 -0.93 35.93 -19.74
CA SER A 13 0.42 35.97 -20.28
C SER A 13 0.73 37.35 -20.85
N ARG A 14 1.68 38.08 -20.25
CA ARG A 14 2.34 39.22 -20.89
C ARG A 14 3.22 38.72 -22.02
N TRP A 15 2.87 39.11 -23.25
CA TRP A 15 3.70 39.00 -24.43
C TRP A 15 4.95 39.88 -24.30
N VAL A 16 6.14 39.27 -24.33
CA VAL A 16 7.38 39.95 -24.72
C VAL A 16 7.75 39.45 -26.10
N ASN A 17 7.77 40.41 -27.01
CA ASN A 17 8.07 40.30 -28.42
C ASN A 17 9.60 40.20 -28.59
N THR A 18 10.12 39.11 -29.14
CA THR A 18 11.45 39.12 -29.77
C THR A 18 11.42 38.33 -31.07
N ASN A 19 11.69 39.07 -32.14
CA ASN A 19 11.92 38.59 -33.49
C ASN A 19 13.12 37.64 -33.52
N TYR A 20 13.00 36.51 -34.19
CA TYR A 20 14.12 35.94 -34.94
C TYR A 20 13.59 35.27 -36.21
N ASN A 21 13.86 35.93 -37.33
CA ASN A 21 13.88 35.32 -38.65
C ASN A 21 14.98 34.25 -38.65
N ASP A 22 14.68 33.04 -39.10
CA ASP A 22 15.49 32.44 -40.16
C ASP A 22 14.73 31.30 -40.87
N ARG A 23 14.82 31.35 -42.20
CA ARG A 23 14.25 30.42 -43.16
C ARG A 23 15.24 29.26 -43.38
N VAL A 24 14.80 28.01 -43.29
CA VAL A 24 15.14 26.95 -44.27
C VAL A 24 14.00 25.94 -44.37
N SER A 25 13.69 25.61 -45.62
CA SER A 25 12.61 24.78 -46.16
C SER A 25 12.76 23.27 -45.94
N HIS A 26 11.66 22.58 -45.60
CA HIS A 26 11.28 21.30 -46.22
C HIS A 26 9.77 21.05 -46.07
N ARG A 27 9.03 21.18 -47.17
CA ARG A 27 7.64 20.73 -47.35
C ARG A 27 7.64 19.44 -48.17
N SER A 28 7.01 18.40 -47.67
CA SER A 28 6.06 17.54 -48.43
C SER A 28 5.50 16.41 -47.55
N ASN A 29 4.21 16.50 -47.21
CA ASN A 29 3.25 15.37 -47.02
C ASN A 29 2.01 15.71 -46.17
N VAL A 30 1.85 16.94 -45.69
CA VAL A 30 0.63 17.32 -44.93
C VAL A 30 -0.52 17.81 -45.84
N GLY A 31 -0.23 18.28 -47.06
CA GLY A 31 -1.25 18.84 -47.98
C GLY A 31 -2.13 17.82 -48.72
N ALA A 32 -1.66 16.58 -48.91
CA ALA A 32 -2.40 15.55 -49.65
C ALA A 32 -3.51 14.91 -48.82
N PHE A 33 -3.29 14.74 -47.51
CA PHE A 33 -4.25 14.09 -46.61
C PHE A 33 -5.45 14.99 -46.27
N LEU A 34 -5.22 16.29 -46.12
CA LEU A 34 -6.28 17.28 -45.86
C LEU A 34 -7.17 17.51 -47.08
N SER A 35 -6.63 17.44 -48.31
CA SER A 35 -7.40 17.59 -49.54
C SER A 35 -8.36 16.42 -49.79
N LEU A 36 -7.97 15.19 -49.42
CA LEU A 36 -8.80 13.98 -49.52
C LEU A 36 -9.97 13.96 -48.52
N LEU A 37 -9.73 14.43 -47.29
CA LEU A 37 -10.78 14.60 -46.26
C LEU A 37 -11.75 15.73 -46.59
N TYR A 38 -11.28 16.81 -47.22
CA TYR A 38 -12.16 17.91 -47.63
C TYR A 38 -13.04 17.51 -48.82
N ALA A 39 -12.48 16.83 -49.83
CA ALA A 39 -13.23 16.37 -51.00
C ALA A 39 -14.33 15.35 -50.65
N SER A 40 -14.06 14.44 -49.72
CA SER A 40 -15.06 13.46 -49.24
C SER A 40 -16.18 14.12 -48.42
N SER A 41 -15.88 15.16 -47.64
CA SER A 41 -16.90 15.91 -46.88
C SER A 41 -17.82 16.77 -47.77
N VAL A 42 -17.31 17.28 -48.89
CA VAL A 42 -18.09 18.08 -49.85
C VAL A 42 -18.97 17.18 -50.71
N MET A 43 -18.48 16.00 -51.11
CA MET A 43 -19.26 15.04 -51.90
C MET A 43 -20.44 14.46 -51.12
N VAL A 44 -20.24 14.14 -49.83
CA VAL A 44 -21.33 13.67 -48.95
C VAL A 44 -22.37 14.76 -48.70
N LYS A 45 -21.96 16.02 -48.54
CA LYS A 45 -22.90 17.15 -48.39
C LYS A 45 -23.68 17.45 -49.67
N ALA A 46 -23.07 17.31 -50.84
CA ALA A 46 -23.75 17.52 -52.12
C ALA A 46 -24.81 16.44 -52.40
N VAL A 47 -24.52 15.17 -52.09
CA VAL A 47 -25.48 14.06 -52.25
C VAL A 47 -26.67 14.20 -51.31
N CYS A 48 -26.45 14.63 -50.06
CA CYS A 48 -27.54 14.86 -49.09
C CYS A 48 -28.46 16.03 -49.49
N ILE A 49 -27.93 17.09 -50.11
CA ILE A 49 -28.73 18.24 -50.56
C ILE A 49 -29.59 17.88 -51.79
N VAL A 50 -29.06 17.08 -52.71
CA VAL A 50 -29.81 16.61 -53.90
C VAL A 50 -30.92 15.62 -53.50
N CYS A 51 -30.68 14.73 -52.54
CA CYS A 51 -31.71 13.82 -52.02
C CYS A 51 -32.83 14.56 -51.26
N TRP A 52 -32.52 15.68 -50.58
CA TRP A 52 -33.52 16.48 -49.85
C TRP A 52 -34.42 17.30 -50.78
N LEU A 53 -33.89 17.80 -51.90
CA LEU A 53 -34.65 18.60 -52.88
C LEU A 53 -35.51 17.77 -53.86
N THR A 54 -35.25 16.46 -54.00
CA THR A 54 -35.92 15.60 -55.00
C THR A 54 -36.84 14.52 -54.43
N GLY A 55 -36.91 14.38 -53.10
CA GLY A 55 -37.87 13.47 -52.44
C GLY A 55 -37.63 11.97 -52.67
N VAL A 56 -36.42 11.57 -53.05
CA VAL A 56 -36.07 10.15 -53.28
C VAL A 56 -35.42 9.56 -52.01
N THR A 57 -35.98 8.47 -51.50
CA THR A 57 -35.49 7.74 -50.31
C THR A 57 -34.20 6.96 -50.60
N LEU A 58 -33.24 7.02 -49.67
CA LEU A 58 -31.94 6.33 -49.69
C LEU A 58 -32.11 4.83 -49.46
N GLY A 59 -32.36 4.08 -50.52
CA GLY A 59 -32.25 2.63 -50.54
C GLY A 59 -31.76 2.22 -51.91
N LEU A 60 -30.45 2.36 -52.17
CA LEU A 60 -29.66 1.75 -53.25
C LEU A 60 -28.33 2.52 -53.39
N CYS A 61 -27.39 2.33 -52.47
CA CYS A 61 -25.98 2.68 -52.69
C CYS A 61 -25.06 1.78 -51.87
N GLN A 62 -25.33 0.47 -51.93
CA GLN A 62 -24.58 -0.55 -51.20
C GLN A 62 -24.26 -1.73 -52.14
N SER A 63 -23.60 -1.47 -53.27
CA SER A 63 -23.09 -2.55 -54.13
C SER A 63 -21.92 -2.21 -55.06
N ALA A 64 -21.37 -0.99 -55.06
CA ALA A 64 -20.35 -0.60 -56.06
C ALA A 64 -18.95 -0.21 -55.54
N LEU A 65 -18.67 -0.30 -54.23
CA LEU A 65 -17.36 0.07 -53.65
C LEU A 65 -16.59 -1.11 -52.99
N CYS A 66 -17.09 -2.35 -53.09
CA CYS A 66 -16.52 -3.53 -52.43
C CYS A 66 -15.77 -4.51 -53.35
N GLN A 67 -15.33 -4.10 -54.53
CA GLN A 67 -14.49 -4.94 -55.39
C GLN A 67 -13.27 -4.16 -55.85
N GLY A 68 -12.17 -4.26 -55.10
CA GLY A 68 -10.92 -3.64 -55.51
C GLY A 68 -9.83 -3.50 -54.46
N TYR A 69 -9.66 -4.44 -53.52
CA TYR A 69 -8.39 -4.57 -52.81
C TYR A 69 -8.09 -6.04 -52.54
N ALA A 70 -7.08 -6.54 -53.25
CA ALA A 70 -6.54 -7.88 -53.15
C ALA A 70 -5.93 -8.15 -51.77
N ALA A 71 -5.93 -9.43 -51.41
CA ALA A 71 -5.51 -9.98 -50.13
C ALA A 71 -4.09 -9.56 -49.69
N TYR A 72 -4.02 -8.91 -48.54
CA TYR A 72 -2.89 -9.02 -47.61
C TYR A 72 -3.38 -9.83 -46.40
N PRO A 73 -2.58 -10.76 -45.84
CA PRO A 73 -3.00 -11.52 -44.68
C PRO A 73 -3.15 -10.56 -43.50
N VAL A 74 -4.40 -10.27 -43.13
CA VAL A 74 -4.73 -9.58 -41.89
C VAL A 74 -4.32 -10.53 -40.77
N ALA A 75 -3.18 -10.23 -40.14
CA ALA A 75 -2.83 -10.79 -38.86
C ALA A 75 -4.05 -10.68 -37.94
N ARG A 76 -4.48 -11.80 -37.35
CA ARG A 76 -5.56 -11.82 -36.35
C ARG A 76 -5.26 -10.72 -35.33
N SER A 77 -6.05 -9.65 -35.33
CA SER A 77 -5.96 -8.63 -34.31
C SER A 77 -6.32 -9.30 -32.99
N SER A 78 -5.32 -9.46 -32.12
CA SER A 78 -5.55 -9.71 -30.72
C SER A 78 -6.47 -8.60 -30.23
N GLN A 79 -7.61 -8.96 -29.61
CA GLN A 79 -8.43 -7.99 -28.89
C GLN A 79 -7.53 -7.14 -27.97
N PRO A 80 -7.81 -5.84 -27.79
CA PRO A 80 -7.08 -5.04 -26.82
C PRO A 80 -7.20 -5.72 -25.47
N ARG A 81 -6.09 -6.25 -24.97
CA ARG A 81 -5.97 -6.73 -23.59
C ARG A 81 -6.41 -5.59 -22.68
N SER A 82 -7.34 -5.85 -21.76
CA SER A 82 -7.69 -4.83 -20.76
C SER A 82 -6.42 -4.43 -20.01
N LEU A 83 -6.30 -3.17 -19.59
CA LEU A 83 -5.13 -2.67 -18.84
C LEU A 83 -4.79 -3.57 -17.63
N VAL A 84 -5.83 -4.09 -16.97
CA VAL A 84 -5.74 -5.11 -15.91
C VAL A 84 -4.95 -6.35 -16.37
N SER A 85 -5.32 -6.93 -17.52
CA SER A 85 -4.63 -8.11 -18.05
C SER A 85 -3.20 -7.80 -18.53
N ALA A 86 -2.90 -6.55 -18.88
CA ALA A 86 -1.53 -6.12 -19.19
C ALA A 86 -0.68 -6.06 -17.92
N VAL A 87 -1.18 -5.46 -16.83
CA VAL A 87 -0.51 -5.38 -15.53
C VAL A 87 -0.19 -6.77 -14.96
N GLU A 88 -1.16 -7.69 -15.01
CA GLU A 88 -0.95 -9.08 -14.57
C GLU A 88 0.20 -9.76 -15.36
N GLN A 89 0.27 -9.54 -16.68
CA GLN A 89 1.35 -10.11 -17.50
C GLN A 89 2.71 -9.46 -17.22
N LEU A 90 2.77 -8.14 -17.04
CA LEU A 90 3.99 -7.43 -16.67
C LEU A 90 4.57 -7.96 -15.35
N ALA A 91 3.72 -8.18 -14.35
CA ALA A 91 4.14 -8.74 -13.07
C ALA A 91 4.70 -10.17 -13.18
N ILE A 92 4.04 -11.01 -13.97
CA ILE A 92 4.52 -12.38 -14.24
C ILE A 92 5.87 -12.34 -14.98
N GLU A 93 6.04 -11.45 -15.94
CA GLU A 93 7.29 -11.30 -16.70
C GLU A 93 8.44 -10.79 -15.83
N ALA A 94 8.20 -9.76 -15.02
CA ALA A 94 9.20 -9.22 -14.09
C ALA A 94 9.65 -10.28 -13.08
N GLY A 95 8.72 -11.09 -12.55
CA GLY A 95 9.01 -12.13 -11.57
C GLY A 95 9.94 -13.24 -12.09
N LYS A 96 9.91 -13.53 -13.40
CA LYS A 96 10.81 -14.53 -14.01
C LYS A 96 12.28 -14.14 -13.88
N ALA A 97 12.61 -12.84 -13.85
CA ALA A 97 13.99 -12.38 -13.70
C ALA A 97 14.60 -12.77 -12.34
N ASN A 98 13.75 -12.98 -11.32
CA ASN A 98 14.16 -13.33 -9.97
C ASN A 98 13.99 -14.81 -9.62
N ALA A 99 13.48 -15.64 -10.54
CA ALA A 99 13.14 -17.04 -10.26
C ALA A 99 14.28 -17.83 -9.59
N HIS A 100 15.54 -17.55 -9.98
CA HIS A 100 16.74 -18.23 -9.51
C HIS A 100 17.30 -17.71 -8.17
N ARG A 101 16.82 -16.58 -7.64
CA ARG A 101 17.38 -15.93 -6.43
C ARG A 101 16.51 -16.16 -5.21
N ARG A 102 17.01 -16.93 -4.24
CA ARG A 102 16.26 -17.18 -3.00
C ARG A 102 16.21 -15.95 -2.08
N TYR A 103 17.28 -15.16 -2.07
CA TYR A 103 17.47 -14.00 -1.20
C TYR A 103 17.79 -12.74 -2.02
N PRO A 104 17.54 -11.54 -1.47
CA PRO A 104 16.87 -11.28 -0.18
C PRO A 104 15.39 -11.71 -0.20
N ARG A 105 14.75 -11.88 0.95
CA ARG A 105 13.34 -12.33 1.04
C ARG A 105 12.59 -11.54 2.10
N LEU A 106 11.48 -10.93 1.73
CA LEU A 106 10.53 -10.38 2.70
C LEU A 106 9.83 -11.53 3.44
N PRO A 107 9.75 -11.49 4.78
CA PRO A 107 9.02 -12.50 5.54
C PRO A 107 7.51 -12.28 5.42
N GLY A 108 6.76 -13.37 5.57
CA GLY A 108 5.35 -13.29 5.88
C GLY A 108 5.15 -12.91 7.34
N GLU A 109 4.12 -12.14 7.66
CA GLU A 109 3.88 -11.69 9.04
C GLU A 109 3.48 -12.83 9.97
N PHE A 110 3.01 -13.94 9.45
CA PHE A 110 2.73 -15.15 10.21
C PHE A 110 4.00 -15.94 10.60
N GLU A 111 5.18 -15.55 10.09
CA GLU A 111 6.45 -16.19 10.46
C GLU A 111 6.86 -15.81 11.90
N PRO A 112 7.78 -16.56 12.53
CA PRO A 112 8.24 -16.26 13.89
C PRO A 112 8.81 -14.84 14.02
N GLN A 113 8.44 -14.18 15.11
CA GLN A 113 8.79 -12.79 15.39
C GLN A 113 9.51 -12.66 16.73
N ARG A 114 10.38 -11.66 16.79
CA ARG A 114 11.10 -11.28 18.02
C ARG A 114 10.29 -10.31 18.88
N ALA A 115 9.60 -9.38 18.24
CA ALA A 115 8.83 -8.33 18.88
C ALA A 115 7.79 -7.73 17.94
N LEU A 116 6.77 -7.12 18.52
CA LEU A 116 5.88 -6.17 17.89
C LEU A 116 6.37 -4.75 18.18
N LEU A 117 6.56 -3.93 17.15
CA LEU A 117 6.96 -2.54 17.31
C LEU A 117 5.74 -1.62 17.26
N LEU A 118 5.77 -0.55 18.04
CA LEU A 118 4.77 0.51 18.03
C LEU A 118 5.47 1.87 18.10
N SER A 119 5.01 2.85 17.31
CA SER A 119 5.36 4.25 17.49
C SER A 119 4.30 4.93 18.37
N ILE A 120 4.76 5.70 19.36
CA ILE A 120 3.87 6.49 20.22
C ILE A 120 4.00 8.01 19.98
N SER A 121 4.70 8.41 18.91
CA SER A 121 5.15 9.79 18.61
C SER A 121 4.06 10.86 18.76
N ASP A 122 2.84 10.61 18.26
CA ASP A 122 1.72 11.55 18.33
C ASP A 122 0.54 11.07 19.22
N TRP A 123 0.73 9.98 19.99
CA TRP A 123 -0.33 9.44 20.87
C TRP A 123 -0.74 10.44 21.94
N GLN A 124 -2.05 10.59 22.09
CA GLN A 124 -2.68 11.40 23.13
C GLN A 124 -3.13 10.54 24.31
N PRO A 125 -3.33 11.11 25.50
CA PRO A 125 -3.74 10.35 26.69
C PRO A 125 -5.01 9.49 26.49
N HIS A 126 -5.94 9.92 25.65
CA HIS A 126 -7.16 9.15 25.37
C HIS A 126 -6.92 7.93 24.46
N HIS A 127 -5.76 7.82 23.81
CA HIS A 127 -5.34 6.62 23.08
C HIS A 127 -4.71 5.55 23.99
N ALA A 128 -4.36 5.89 25.25
CA ALA A 128 -3.64 5.00 26.15
C ALA A 128 -4.31 3.63 26.32
N TYR A 129 -5.65 3.58 26.29
CA TYR A 129 -6.41 2.34 26.40
C TYR A 129 -6.10 1.34 25.26
N VAL A 130 -5.81 1.82 24.06
CA VAL A 130 -5.42 0.96 22.93
C VAL A 130 -4.07 0.30 23.21
N LEU A 131 -3.09 1.07 23.68
CA LEU A 131 -1.76 0.54 24.02
C LEU A 131 -1.83 -0.45 25.17
N GLN A 132 -2.59 -0.14 26.22
CA GLN A 132 -2.81 -1.03 27.35
C GLN A 132 -3.38 -2.38 26.90
N GLN A 133 -4.39 -2.37 26.02
CA GLN A 133 -4.95 -3.60 25.46
C GLN A 133 -3.91 -4.40 24.65
N ILE A 134 -3.11 -3.75 23.82
CA ILE A 134 -2.07 -4.42 23.02
C ILE A 134 -1.03 -5.05 23.95
N VAL A 135 -0.50 -4.28 24.92
CA VAL A 135 0.50 -4.75 25.88
C VAL A 135 -0.03 -5.93 26.71
N GLU A 136 -1.25 -5.82 27.24
CA GLU A 136 -1.90 -6.88 28.01
C GLU A 136 -2.03 -8.17 27.22
N LYS A 137 -2.55 -8.08 25.99
CA LYS A 137 -2.85 -9.25 25.16
C LYS A 137 -1.60 -9.85 24.51
N ALA A 138 -0.55 -9.06 24.32
CA ALA A 138 0.76 -9.54 23.85
C ALA A 138 1.54 -10.33 24.92
N ALA A 139 1.18 -10.20 26.20
CA ALA A 139 1.88 -10.85 27.30
C ALA A 139 1.89 -12.37 27.14
N GLY A 140 3.09 -12.96 27.19
CA GLY A 140 3.30 -14.40 26.99
C GLY A 140 3.33 -14.85 25.52
N HIS A 141 3.06 -13.96 24.56
CA HIS A 141 3.00 -14.27 23.12
C HIS A 141 4.12 -13.59 22.33
N THR A 142 4.38 -12.30 22.60
CA THR A 142 5.45 -11.54 21.93
C THR A 142 5.95 -10.39 22.80
N ASN A 143 7.19 -9.95 22.57
CA ASN A 143 7.68 -8.72 23.18
C ASN A 143 7.06 -7.50 22.49
N VAL A 144 6.88 -6.40 23.20
CA VAL A 144 6.44 -5.12 22.63
C VAL A 144 7.57 -4.11 22.74
N LEU A 145 8.04 -3.59 21.60
CA LEU A 145 9.06 -2.54 21.54
C LEU A 145 8.41 -1.20 21.16
N ILE A 146 8.37 -0.28 22.11
CA ILE A 146 7.75 1.04 21.96
C ILE A 146 8.81 2.08 21.58
N LEU A 147 8.62 2.73 20.44
CA LEU A 147 9.49 3.80 19.96
C LEU A 147 9.01 5.16 20.49
N CYS A 148 9.86 5.84 21.25
CA CYS A 148 9.56 7.13 21.86
C CYS A 148 10.49 8.23 21.31
N ASN A 149 9.98 9.45 21.17
CA ASN A 149 10.77 10.57 20.65
C ASN A 149 11.78 11.12 21.67
N ASN A 150 11.51 10.95 22.97
CA ASN A 150 12.35 11.49 24.04
C ASN A 150 12.00 10.86 25.41
N PRO A 151 12.81 11.11 26.46
CA PRO A 151 12.58 10.56 27.79
C PRO A 151 11.24 10.99 28.43
N ASP A 152 10.74 12.20 28.16
CA ASP A 152 9.46 12.67 28.69
C ASP A 152 8.29 11.86 28.14
N GLN A 153 8.34 11.53 26.86
CA GLN A 153 7.32 10.71 26.22
C GLN A 153 7.38 9.26 26.71
N LEU A 154 8.58 8.69 26.84
CA LEU A 154 8.78 7.38 27.46
C LEU A 154 8.16 7.34 28.85
N ALA A 155 8.43 8.33 29.68
CA ALA A 155 7.91 8.41 31.04
C ALA A 155 6.38 8.57 31.08
N ARG A 156 5.80 9.31 30.13
CA ARG A 156 4.35 9.40 29.96
C ARG A 156 3.73 8.04 29.68
N VAL A 157 4.34 7.26 28.78
CA VAL A 157 3.86 5.92 28.43
C VAL A 157 3.99 4.94 29.61
N VAL A 158 5.10 4.99 30.35
CA VAL A 158 5.22 4.25 31.61
C VAL A 158 4.09 4.61 32.57
N GLY A 159 3.77 5.90 32.70
CA GLY A 159 2.64 6.37 33.50
C GLY A 159 1.28 5.86 33.04
N TRP A 160 1.10 5.55 31.76
CA TRP A 160 -0.10 4.89 31.24
C TRP A 160 -0.15 3.40 31.56
N LEU A 161 1.00 2.71 31.58
CA LEU A 161 1.07 1.25 31.73
C LEU A 161 1.17 0.78 33.19
N GLN A 162 1.79 1.58 34.06
CA GLN A 162 2.08 1.20 35.45
C GLN A 162 0.83 1.09 36.35
N PRO A 163 -0.16 2.02 36.32
CA PRO A 163 -1.35 1.92 37.17
C PRO A 163 -2.25 0.73 36.83
N SER A 164 -2.08 0.14 35.65
CA SER A 164 -2.98 -0.86 35.10
C SER A 164 -2.75 -2.29 35.63
N GLY A 165 -1.72 -2.51 36.47
CA GLY A 165 -1.40 -3.85 36.99
C GLY A 165 -1.00 -4.86 35.90
N LEU A 166 -0.63 -4.36 34.71
CA LEU A 166 -0.33 -5.17 33.54
C LEU A 166 1.00 -5.92 33.71
N PRO A 167 1.12 -7.13 33.14
CA PRO A 167 2.43 -7.75 32.96
C PRO A 167 3.24 -6.87 32.00
N ASN A 168 4.29 -6.20 32.47
CA ASN A 168 5.07 -5.26 31.66
C ASN A 168 6.51 -5.77 31.40
N GLU A 169 6.86 -6.98 31.82
CA GLU A 169 8.20 -7.54 31.68
C GLU A 169 8.62 -7.80 30.22
N HIS A 170 7.65 -7.99 29.33
CA HIS A 170 7.83 -8.13 27.88
C HIS A 170 7.79 -6.78 27.13
N VAL A 171 7.70 -5.66 27.85
CA VAL A 171 7.69 -4.31 27.28
C VAL A 171 9.08 -3.69 27.30
N PHE A 172 9.48 -3.15 26.16
CA PHE A 172 10.76 -2.50 25.93
C PHE A 172 10.54 -1.15 25.27
N PHE A 173 11.49 -0.24 25.46
CA PHE A 173 11.48 1.09 24.88
C PHE A 173 12.75 1.32 24.06
N CYS A 174 12.63 2.14 23.01
CA CYS A 174 13.76 2.63 22.25
C CYS A 174 13.51 4.09 21.88
N GLU A 175 14.48 4.96 22.15
CA GLU A 175 14.37 6.37 21.78
C GLU A 175 14.73 6.56 20.30
N ILE A 176 13.72 6.81 19.46
CA ILE A 176 13.86 7.17 18.04
C ILE A 176 12.83 8.24 17.77
N GLU A 177 13.27 9.41 17.30
CA GLU A 177 12.37 10.50 16.94
C GLU A 177 11.60 10.17 15.66
N LEU A 178 10.27 10.28 15.73
CA LEU A 178 9.32 10.03 14.65
C LEU A 178 8.28 11.15 14.59
N ASP A 179 7.69 11.36 13.42
CA ASP A 179 6.65 12.36 13.18
C ASP A 179 5.26 11.79 13.48
N THR A 180 4.99 10.52 13.15
CA THR A 180 3.65 9.93 13.26
C THR A 180 3.62 8.49 13.78
N ILE A 181 2.41 8.00 14.02
CA ILE A 181 2.14 6.67 14.61
C ILE A 181 2.02 5.54 13.59
N TRP A 182 2.03 5.87 12.30
CA TRP A 182 1.79 4.95 11.20
C TRP A 182 3.03 4.11 10.88
N LEU A 183 3.57 3.45 11.92
CA LEU A 183 4.85 2.75 11.86
C LEU A 183 4.88 1.68 10.76
N ARG A 184 3.73 1.10 10.42
CA ARG A 184 3.60 0.18 9.29
C ARG A 184 4.06 0.81 7.97
N ASP A 185 3.77 2.08 7.77
CA ASP A 185 3.94 2.71 6.47
C ASP A 185 5.39 3.09 6.18
N PHE A 186 6.09 3.59 7.19
CA PHE A 186 7.48 4.10 7.07
C PHE A 186 8.51 3.23 7.78
N GLY A 187 8.07 2.21 8.51
CA GLY A 187 8.96 1.29 9.22
C GLY A 187 9.92 0.56 8.28
N PRO A 188 11.07 0.08 8.80
CA PRO A 188 12.04 -0.63 8.00
C PRO A 188 11.42 -1.88 7.35
N MET A 189 11.47 -1.98 6.02
CA MET A 189 11.13 -3.22 5.33
C MET A 189 12.30 -4.20 5.46
N LEU A 190 12.22 -5.07 6.46
CA LEU A 190 13.31 -5.99 6.80
C LEU A 190 13.24 -7.26 5.95
N ALA A 191 14.30 -7.51 5.17
CA ALA A 191 14.43 -8.72 4.36
C ALA A 191 15.54 -9.63 4.91
N GLU A 192 15.28 -10.92 4.91
CA GLU A 192 16.27 -11.95 5.21
C GLU A 192 17.26 -12.03 4.03
N THR A 193 18.56 -12.13 4.31
CA THR A 193 19.61 -12.37 3.32
C THR A 193 20.30 -13.71 3.58
N GLU A 194 21.21 -14.14 2.69
CA GLU A 194 21.98 -15.37 2.93
C GLU A 194 22.84 -15.33 4.19
N THR A 195 23.25 -14.13 4.61
CA THR A 195 24.22 -13.91 5.69
C THR A 195 23.66 -13.10 6.86
N GLY A 196 22.42 -12.61 6.77
CA GLY A 196 21.83 -11.79 7.82
C GLY A 196 20.52 -11.12 7.42
N THR A 197 20.47 -9.80 7.60
CA THR A 197 19.28 -8.98 7.39
C THR A 197 19.66 -7.70 6.67
N GLN A 198 18.77 -7.23 5.80
CA GLN A 198 18.84 -5.90 5.22
C GLN A 198 17.57 -5.11 5.56
N SER A 199 17.73 -3.82 5.82
CA SER A 199 16.66 -2.82 5.85
C SER A 199 16.52 -2.25 4.44
N ILE A 200 15.38 -2.48 3.81
CA ILE A 200 15.04 -1.85 2.53
C ILE A 200 14.35 -0.52 2.84
N ASP A 201 14.95 0.55 2.32
CA ASP A 201 14.55 1.93 2.52
C ASP A 201 13.89 2.44 1.24
N PHE A 202 12.57 2.51 1.27
CA PHE A 202 11.77 3.17 0.23
C PHE A 202 11.42 4.58 0.70
N PHE A 203 11.21 5.49 -0.25
CA PHE A 203 10.72 6.81 0.09
C PHE A 203 9.29 6.73 0.65
N TYR A 204 9.04 7.42 1.76
CA TYR A 204 7.73 7.53 2.40
C TYR A 204 7.01 8.82 1.96
N GLU A 205 7.29 9.95 2.60
CA GLU A 205 6.77 11.27 2.22
C GLU A 205 7.64 12.41 2.79
N GLY A 206 7.91 13.43 1.96
CA GLY A 206 8.80 14.54 2.33
C GLY A 206 8.26 15.50 3.41
N SER A 207 6.98 15.39 3.79
CA SER A 207 6.38 16.15 4.89
C SER A 207 6.65 15.53 6.27
N ARG A 208 7.14 14.28 6.30
CA ARG A 208 7.42 13.48 7.51
C ARG A 208 8.86 12.96 7.47
N PRO A 209 9.86 13.84 7.50
CA PRO A 209 11.25 13.46 7.30
C PRO A 209 11.83 12.56 8.40
N LYS A 210 11.26 12.54 9.61
CA LYS A 210 11.72 11.65 10.69
C LYS A 210 11.20 10.24 10.50
N ASP A 211 9.95 10.12 10.04
CA ASP A 211 9.36 8.84 9.65
C ASP A 211 10.14 8.23 8.46
N ASP A 212 10.41 9.03 7.43
CA ASP A 212 11.18 8.64 6.23
C ASP A 212 12.63 8.23 6.56
N ALA A 213 13.22 8.78 7.62
CA ALA A 213 14.58 8.43 8.05
C ALA A 213 14.66 7.14 8.86
N LEU A 214 13.53 6.57 9.31
CA LEU A 214 13.54 5.43 10.22
C LEU A 214 14.27 4.19 9.65
N PRO A 215 14.07 3.78 8.38
CA PRO A 215 14.78 2.62 7.83
C PRO A 215 16.31 2.75 7.86
N VAL A 216 16.81 3.97 7.64
CA VAL A 216 18.24 4.32 7.69
C VAL A 216 18.75 4.27 9.13
N ILE A 217 18.05 4.92 10.07
CA ILE A 217 18.38 4.92 11.50
C ILE A 217 18.36 3.49 12.05
N TRP A 218 17.39 2.68 11.62
CA TRP A 218 17.29 1.27 12.01
C TRP A 218 18.52 0.49 11.55
N ALA A 219 18.94 0.66 10.30
CA ALA A 219 20.12 0.00 9.75
C ALA A 219 21.39 0.39 10.52
N GLU A 220 21.59 1.69 10.75
CA GLU A 220 22.75 2.19 11.51
C GLU A 220 22.81 1.61 12.93
N ARG A 221 21.68 1.63 13.65
CA ARG A 221 21.63 1.23 15.06
C ARG A 221 21.59 -0.27 15.30
N SER A 222 21.14 -1.04 14.31
CA SER A 222 21.08 -2.50 14.39
C SER A 222 22.27 -3.19 13.69
N GLY A 223 23.02 -2.44 12.88
CA GLY A 223 24.14 -2.94 12.09
C GLY A 223 23.72 -3.78 10.88
N CYS A 224 22.44 -3.76 10.48
CA CYS A 224 21.98 -4.47 9.29
C CYS A 224 22.34 -3.71 8.00
N GLU A 225 22.37 -4.42 6.88
CA GLU A 225 22.65 -3.82 5.57
C GLU A 225 21.52 -2.84 5.20
N LEU A 226 21.86 -1.69 4.60
CA LEU A 226 20.88 -0.73 4.10
C LEU A 226 20.79 -0.83 2.57
N VAL A 227 19.58 -0.98 2.04
CA VAL A 227 19.29 -0.93 0.61
C VAL A 227 18.28 0.17 0.33
N THR A 228 18.74 1.31 -0.19
CA THR A 228 17.84 2.42 -0.57
C THR A 228 17.29 2.23 -1.99
N VAL A 229 15.97 2.36 -2.11
CA VAL A 229 15.20 2.25 -3.35
C VAL A 229 14.51 3.57 -3.61
N ARG A 230 14.78 4.18 -4.78
CA ARG A 230 14.25 5.52 -5.13
C ARG A 230 12.82 5.47 -5.68
N TRP A 231 11.95 4.76 -4.98
CA TRP A 231 10.53 4.62 -5.29
C TRP A 231 9.73 4.75 -4.02
N THR A 232 8.50 5.22 -4.16
CA THR A 232 7.60 5.49 -3.06
C THR A 232 6.77 4.26 -2.75
N ILE A 233 6.74 3.82 -1.50
CA ILE A 233 5.73 2.87 -1.04
C ILE A 233 5.49 3.05 0.45
N GLN A 234 4.27 2.74 0.86
CA GLN A 234 3.89 2.63 2.26
C GLN A 234 3.73 1.15 2.59
N GLY A 235 4.29 0.68 3.70
CA GLY A 235 4.27 -0.75 4.05
C GLY A 235 2.87 -1.37 4.19
N GLY A 236 1.83 -0.58 4.54
CA GLY A 236 0.44 -1.05 4.49
C GLY A 236 -0.04 -1.44 3.08
N ASN A 237 0.64 -0.93 2.04
CA ASN A 237 0.38 -1.25 0.65
C ASN A 237 1.33 -2.32 0.05
N LEU A 238 2.08 -3.06 0.87
CA LEU A 238 2.91 -4.19 0.41
C LEU A 238 2.87 -5.36 1.42
N LEU A 239 2.06 -6.37 1.13
CA LEU A 239 1.96 -7.57 1.98
C LEU A 239 2.71 -8.74 1.35
N SER A 240 3.63 -9.36 2.09
CA SER A 240 4.36 -10.54 1.62
C SER A 240 3.78 -11.83 2.18
N ASN A 241 3.76 -12.89 1.38
CA ASN A 241 3.48 -14.24 1.86
C ASN A 241 4.72 -14.97 2.39
N GLY A 242 5.86 -14.30 2.50
CA GLY A 242 7.13 -14.93 2.83
C GLY A 242 7.85 -15.57 1.64
N GLY A 243 7.19 -16.30 0.74
CA GLY A 243 7.91 -16.96 -0.36
C GLY A 243 7.92 -16.18 -1.67
N ARG A 244 8.30 -14.89 -1.63
CA ARG A 244 8.51 -14.02 -2.80
C ARG A 244 7.25 -13.73 -3.63
N LEU A 245 6.06 -13.94 -3.06
CA LEU A 245 4.81 -13.36 -3.54
C LEU A 245 4.46 -12.17 -2.66
N ALA A 246 4.10 -11.05 -3.29
CA ALA A 246 3.58 -9.88 -2.59
C ALA A 246 2.29 -9.35 -3.21
N LEU A 247 1.47 -8.70 -2.39
CA LEU A 247 0.24 -8.02 -2.78
C LEU A 247 0.40 -6.52 -2.61
N THR A 248 -0.15 -5.76 -3.53
CA THR A 248 -0.27 -4.31 -3.48
C THR A 248 -1.58 -3.88 -4.13
N THR A 249 -1.95 -2.60 -4.06
CA THR A 249 -3.05 -2.05 -4.87
C THR A 249 -2.53 -1.17 -6.00
N GLU A 250 -3.42 -0.74 -6.90
CA GLU A 250 -3.11 0.25 -7.93
C GLU A 250 -2.59 1.59 -7.36
N ARG A 251 -2.70 1.83 -6.05
CA ARG A 251 -2.07 2.95 -5.34
C ARG A 251 -0.56 3.03 -5.59
N ILE A 252 0.12 1.90 -5.79
CA ILE A 252 1.56 1.87 -6.12
C ILE A 252 1.91 2.67 -7.38
N PHE A 253 0.97 2.77 -8.34
CA PHE A 253 1.16 3.56 -9.56
C PHE A 253 0.83 5.04 -9.35
N GLU A 254 -0.08 5.36 -8.42
CA GLU A 254 -0.41 6.74 -8.05
C GLU A 254 0.76 7.40 -7.30
N ASP A 255 1.36 6.69 -6.35
CA ASP A 255 2.51 7.17 -5.57
C ASP A 255 3.78 7.32 -6.44
N ASN A 256 3.82 6.61 -7.56
CA ASN A 256 4.95 6.60 -8.50
C ASN A 256 4.52 7.08 -9.89
N ALA A 257 3.80 8.19 -9.94
CA ALA A 257 3.35 8.81 -11.19
C ALA A 257 4.53 9.37 -12.00
N ILE A 258 4.87 8.68 -13.08
CA ILE A 258 5.91 9.12 -14.02
C ILE A 258 5.26 9.98 -15.12
N GLN A 259 5.92 11.01 -15.60
CA GLN A 259 5.52 11.72 -16.81
C GLN A 259 6.60 11.55 -17.87
N PHE A 260 6.21 11.12 -19.07
CA PHE A 260 7.12 11.05 -20.22
C PHE A 260 6.90 12.29 -21.08
N PRO A 261 7.84 13.27 -21.08
CA PRO A 261 7.69 14.48 -21.89
C PRO A 261 7.58 14.17 -23.39
N SER A 262 8.24 13.09 -23.82
CA SER A 262 8.21 12.57 -25.18
C SER A 262 8.02 11.06 -25.15
N PRO A 263 6.79 10.55 -25.30
CA PRO A 263 6.54 9.12 -25.43
C PRO A 263 7.31 8.48 -26.59
N TRP A 264 7.77 7.25 -26.38
CA TRP A 264 8.40 6.46 -27.43
C TRP A 264 7.38 6.13 -28.53
N PRO A 265 7.70 6.36 -29.82
CA PRO A 265 6.80 6.01 -30.92
C PRO A 265 6.42 4.53 -30.87
N GLY A 266 5.10 4.24 -30.86
CA GLY A 266 4.58 2.88 -30.92
C GLY A 266 4.41 2.18 -29.55
N LEU A 267 4.72 2.84 -28.43
CA LEU A 267 4.46 2.32 -27.09
C LEU A 267 3.32 3.08 -26.40
N ASP A 268 2.58 2.39 -25.54
CA ASP A 268 1.60 3.02 -24.66
C ASP A 268 2.32 3.58 -23.40
N PRO A 269 2.33 4.91 -23.20
CA PRO A 269 2.97 5.52 -22.04
C PRO A 269 2.50 4.92 -20.71
N GLU A 270 1.23 4.56 -20.58
CA GLU A 270 0.71 4.02 -19.31
C GLU A 270 1.26 2.62 -19.02
N ILE A 271 1.36 1.78 -20.04
CA ILE A 271 1.93 0.43 -19.92
C ILE A 271 3.40 0.53 -19.52
N GLU A 272 4.17 1.42 -20.17
CA GLU A 272 5.60 1.59 -19.87
C GLU A 272 5.83 2.10 -18.44
N ARG A 273 5.01 3.03 -17.93
CA ARG A 273 5.12 3.49 -16.54
C ARG A 273 4.85 2.37 -15.55
N ARG A 274 3.74 1.65 -15.73
CA ARG A 274 3.38 0.53 -14.83
C ARG A 274 4.45 -0.56 -14.87
N LYS A 275 5.03 -0.83 -16.05
CA LYS A 275 6.14 -1.76 -16.21
C LYS A 275 7.35 -1.34 -15.39
N MET A 276 7.80 -0.09 -15.48
CA MET A 276 8.94 0.41 -14.69
C MET A 276 8.72 0.24 -13.18
N VAL A 277 7.52 0.58 -12.70
CA VAL A 277 7.13 0.42 -11.29
C VAL A 277 7.21 -1.06 -10.90
N ILE A 278 6.51 -1.94 -11.64
CA ILE A 278 6.48 -3.38 -11.37
C ILE A 278 7.89 -3.99 -11.38
N GLU A 279 8.71 -3.66 -12.37
CA GLU A 279 10.07 -4.19 -12.50
C GLU A 279 10.94 -3.80 -11.31
N GLU A 280 10.89 -2.55 -10.86
CA GLU A 280 11.71 -2.14 -9.72
C GLU A 280 11.23 -2.78 -8.41
N PHE A 281 9.92 -2.76 -8.10
CA PHE A 281 9.44 -3.38 -6.86
C PHE A 281 9.69 -4.89 -6.84
N THR A 282 9.53 -5.55 -7.99
CA THR A 282 9.84 -6.97 -8.15
C THR A 282 11.32 -7.23 -7.92
N LYS A 283 12.22 -6.40 -8.47
CA LYS A 283 13.67 -6.52 -8.29
C LYS A 283 14.13 -6.20 -6.86
N ALA A 284 13.70 -5.06 -6.31
CA ALA A 284 14.12 -4.57 -4.99
C ALA A 284 13.71 -5.52 -3.86
N CYS A 285 12.49 -6.05 -3.93
CA CYS A 285 11.96 -7.00 -2.94
C CYS A 285 12.21 -8.47 -3.33
N ASN A 286 12.94 -8.73 -4.42
CA ASN A 286 13.22 -10.06 -4.98
C ASN A 286 11.96 -10.95 -5.09
N LEU A 287 10.91 -10.40 -5.68
CA LEU A 287 9.63 -11.09 -5.86
C LEU A 287 9.65 -11.97 -7.11
N THR A 288 8.97 -13.11 -7.06
CA THR A 288 8.63 -13.93 -8.23
C THR A 288 7.23 -13.64 -8.73
N GLU A 289 6.39 -13.00 -7.92
CA GLU A 289 5.06 -12.54 -8.32
C GLU A 289 4.65 -11.32 -7.47
N LEU A 290 4.20 -10.25 -8.14
CA LEU A 290 3.59 -9.08 -7.52
C LEU A 290 2.15 -8.97 -8.00
N VAL A 291 1.18 -9.17 -7.13
CA VAL A 291 -0.23 -9.09 -7.49
C VAL A 291 -0.76 -7.71 -7.16
N VAL A 292 -1.15 -6.97 -8.21
CA VAL A 292 -1.76 -5.65 -8.06
C VAL A 292 -3.28 -5.79 -7.99
N LEU A 293 -3.88 -5.28 -6.92
CA LEU A 293 -5.31 -5.36 -6.60
C LEU A 293 -5.99 -4.01 -6.82
N GLU A 294 -7.31 -4.03 -6.97
CA GLU A 294 -8.12 -2.81 -7.06
C GLU A 294 -8.34 -2.25 -5.64
N PRO A 295 -8.02 -0.97 -5.35
CA PRO A 295 -8.22 -0.41 -4.01
C PRO A 295 -9.70 -0.16 -3.72
N LEU A 296 -10.06 -0.08 -2.44
CA LEU A 296 -11.39 0.36 -2.02
C LEU A 296 -11.63 1.82 -2.42
N GLN A 297 -12.86 2.16 -2.81
CA GLN A 297 -13.27 3.54 -3.03
C GLN A 297 -13.65 4.21 -1.71
N GLN A 298 -13.24 5.46 -1.54
CA GLN A 298 -13.49 6.27 -0.33
C GLN A 298 -12.79 5.75 0.93
N GLU A 299 -11.83 4.84 0.76
CA GLU A 299 -10.79 4.54 1.73
C GLU A 299 -9.59 5.44 1.38
N ALA A 300 -9.05 6.14 2.38
CA ALA A 300 -8.15 7.27 2.17
C ALA A 300 -6.73 6.82 1.79
N THR A 301 -6.26 5.70 2.33
CA THR A 301 -4.89 5.21 2.09
C THR A 301 -4.81 4.45 0.76
N LYS A 302 -5.90 3.80 0.36
CA LYS A 302 -6.01 2.82 -0.75
C LYS A 302 -5.11 1.61 -0.52
N HIS A 303 -4.80 1.28 0.72
CA HIS A 303 -3.87 0.20 1.06
C HIS A 303 -4.49 -1.18 0.93
N VAL A 304 -3.62 -2.18 0.77
CA VAL A 304 -4.03 -3.59 0.63
C VAL A 304 -4.39 -4.22 1.99
N ASP A 305 -3.73 -3.80 3.07
CA ASP A 305 -3.98 -4.29 4.44
C ASP A 305 -5.36 -3.90 5.00
N MET A 306 -6.03 -2.93 4.39
CA MET A 306 -7.39 -2.52 4.72
C MET A 306 -8.44 -3.54 4.31
N PHE A 307 -8.11 -4.52 3.44
CA PHE A 307 -9.07 -5.52 3.00
C PHE A 307 -8.53 -6.94 2.82
N THR A 308 -7.23 -7.18 3.02
CA THR A 308 -6.68 -8.54 2.99
C THR A 308 -5.48 -8.69 3.91
N THR A 309 -5.22 -9.92 4.37
CA THR A 309 -4.01 -10.28 5.12
C THR A 309 -3.64 -11.75 4.88
N PHE A 310 -2.35 -12.07 4.83
CA PHE A 310 -1.86 -13.45 4.76
C PHE A 310 -1.92 -14.09 6.14
N LEU A 311 -2.46 -15.31 6.20
CA LEU A 311 -2.52 -16.13 7.42
C LEU A 311 -1.44 -17.22 7.44
N ALA A 312 -0.98 -17.61 6.26
CA ALA A 312 0.11 -18.54 6.05
C ALA A 312 0.71 -18.32 4.64
N PHE A 313 1.74 -19.08 4.32
CA PHE A 313 2.45 -19.02 3.04
C PHE A 313 1.52 -19.17 1.81
N ASP A 314 0.49 -20.01 1.91
CA ASP A 314 -0.46 -20.32 0.84
C ASP A 314 -1.91 -19.95 1.21
N GLN A 315 -2.12 -19.12 2.24
CA GLN A 315 -3.45 -18.82 2.77
C GLN A 315 -3.59 -17.33 3.11
N LEU A 316 -4.70 -16.74 2.68
CA LEU A 316 -5.07 -15.37 3.05
C LEU A 316 -6.57 -15.22 3.28
N VAL A 317 -6.95 -14.07 3.83
CA VAL A 317 -8.35 -13.67 3.98
C VAL A 317 -8.61 -12.36 3.26
N VAL A 318 -9.73 -12.27 2.54
CA VAL A 318 -10.22 -11.05 1.88
C VAL A 318 -11.54 -10.63 2.52
N ALA A 319 -11.68 -9.35 2.83
CA ALA A 319 -12.91 -8.80 3.35
C ALA A 319 -14.09 -9.04 2.39
N ARG A 320 -15.30 -9.06 2.94
CA ARG A 320 -16.56 -9.16 2.21
C ARG A 320 -17.56 -8.20 2.81
N LEU A 321 -18.13 -7.36 1.95
CA LEU A 321 -19.20 -6.44 2.28
C LEU A 321 -20.53 -6.97 1.77
N ASP A 322 -21.62 -6.59 2.43
CA ASP A 322 -22.96 -6.81 1.89
C ASP A 322 -23.17 -5.87 0.68
N PRO A 323 -23.44 -6.40 -0.53
CA PRO A 323 -23.64 -5.59 -1.72
C PRO A 323 -24.87 -4.68 -1.63
N ARG A 324 -25.80 -4.92 -0.69
CA ARG A 324 -26.94 -4.03 -0.44
C ARG A 324 -26.54 -2.76 0.31
N SER A 325 -25.47 -2.80 1.10
CA SER A 325 -24.98 -1.63 1.83
C SER A 325 -23.91 -0.87 1.06
N ASP A 326 -23.03 -1.56 0.34
CA ASP A 326 -21.97 -0.94 -0.46
C ASP A 326 -21.71 -1.78 -1.72
N PRO A 327 -22.51 -1.59 -2.80
CA PRO A 327 -22.41 -2.41 -4.00
C PRO A 327 -21.07 -2.25 -4.73
N ILE A 328 -20.45 -1.07 -4.65
CA ILE A 328 -19.20 -0.77 -5.36
C ILE A 328 -18.05 -1.53 -4.69
N ASN A 329 -17.85 -1.32 -3.39
CA ASN A 329 -16.75 -1.95 -2.68
C ASN A 329 -16.95 -3.45 -2.50
N ALA A 330 -18.20 -3.94 -2.36
CA ALA A 330 -18.48 -5.37 -2.42
C ALA A 330 -18.01 -6.00 -3.74
N ALA A 331 -18.29 -5.35 -4.88
CA ALA A 331 -17.86 -5.83 -6.19
C ALA A 331 -16.33 -5.77 -6.37
N ILE A 332 -15.66 -4.75 -5.82
CA ILE A 332 -14.18 -4.64 -5.79
C ILE A 332 -13.59 -5.82 -5.03
N LEU A 333 -14.08 -6.08 -3.81
CA LEU A 333 -13.63 -7.18 -2.97
C LEU A 333 -13.83 -8.55 -3.63
N ASP A 334 -14.96 -8.75 -4.31
CA ASP A 334 -15.24 -9.99 -5.05
C ASP A 334 -14.29 -10.18 -6.24
N ARG A 335 -14.00 -9.11 -7.00
CA ARG A 335 -13.02 -9.16 -8.10
C ARG A 335 -11.62 -9.44 -7.60
N ASN A 336 -11.20 -8.80 -6.51
CA ASN A 336 -9.89 -9.03 -5.89
C ASN A 336 -9.78 -10.47 -5.37
N ALA A 337 -10.79 -10.99 -4.67
CA ALA A 337 -10.81 -12.39 -4.23
C ALA A 337 -10.73 -13.36 -5.43
N ALA A 338 -11.46 -13.09 -6.52
CA ALA A 338 -11.41 -13.90 -7.74
C ALA A 338 -10.05 -13.81 -8.45
N ARG A 339 -9.35 -12.67 -8.37
CA ARG A 339 -7.97 -12.52 -8.87
C ARG A 339 -7.00 -13.35 -8.03
N LEU A 340 -7.06 -13.22 -6.71
CA LEU A 340 -6.21 -13.95 -5.78
C LEU A 340 -6.41 -15.48 -5.88
N ALA A 341 -7.63 -15.95 -6.12
CA ALA A 341 -7.90 -17.38 -6.30
C ALA A 341 -7.24 -17.99 -7.56
N ARG A 342 -6.75 -17.16 -8.51
CA ARG A 342 -5.99 -17.61 -9.69
C ARG A 342 -4.48 -17.67 -9.44
N VAL A 343 -3.99 -17.03 -8.39
CA VAL A 343 -2.57 -17.01 -8.01
C VAL A 343 -2.15 -18.42 -7.60
N ARG A 344 -0.94 -18.82 -7.99
CA ARG A 344 -0.39 -20.14 -7.71
C ARG A 344 0.82 -20.05 -6.79
N VAL A 345 0.72 -20.67 -5.62
CA VAL A 345 1.84 -20.83 -4.69
C VAL A 345 2.33 -22.27 -4.81
N GLU A 346 3.58 -22.46 -5.23
CA GLU A 346 4.18 -23.78 -5.48
C GLU A 346 3.31 -24.69 -6.37
N GLY A 347 2.67 -24.10 -7.39
CA GLY A 347 1.82 -24.81 -8.34
C GLY A 347 0.39 -25.09 -7.85
N LYS A 348 0.05 -24.80 -6.59
CA LYS A 348 -1.31 -24.93 -6.04
C LYS A 348 -2.03 -23.59 -6.00
N PRO A 349 -3.37 -23.54 -6.14
CA PRO A 349 -4.12 -22.29 -5.93
C PRO A 349 -3.91 -21.76 -4.52
N LEU A 350 -3.79 -20.44 -4.40
CA LEU A 350 -3.81 -19.75 -3.11
C LEU A 350 -5.16 -19.97 -2.42
N ASN A 351 -5.13 -20.31 -1.12
CA ASN A 351 -6.34 -20.49 -0.32
C ASN A 351 -6.90 -19.13 0.09
N VAL A 352 -7.97 -18.71 -0.59
CA VAL A 352 -8.63 -17.41 -0.37
C VAL A 352 -9.87 -17.57 0.50
N HIS A 353 -9.79 -17.12 1.74
CA HIS A 353 -10.93 -17.08 2.66
C HIS A 353 -11.66 -15.73 2.57
N ARG A 354 -12.94 -15.71 2.95
CA ARG A 354 -13.76 -14.50 2.97
C ARG A 354 -14.19 -14.17 4.40
N LEU A 355 -14.07 -12.90 4.79
CA LEU A 355 -14.42 -12.41 6.12
C LEU A 355 -15.44 -11.28 6.02
N ASP A 356 -16.62 -11.45 6.63
CA ASP A 356 -17.64 -10.41 6.63
C ASP A 356 -17.21 -9.23 7.50
N ILE A 357 -17.28 -8.02 6.94
CA ILE A 357 -17.07 -6.75 7.67
C ILE A 357 -18.34 -5.89 7.58
N PRO A 358 -18.63 -5.01 8.56
CA PRO A 358 -19.72 -4.06 8.44
C PRO A 358 -19.39 -2.99 7.38
N PRO A 359 -20.40 -2.29 6.84
CA PRO A 359 -20.16 -1.14 5.97
C PRO A 359 -19.44 -0.02 6.73
N ARG A 360 -18.70 0.82 5.99
CA ARG A 360 -18.05 2.00 6.57
C ARG A 360 -19.05 2.91 7.29
N ASN A 361 -18.61 3.51 8.39
CA ASN A 361 -19.38 4.51 9.13
C ASN A 361 -18.68 5.86 9.02
N GLY A 362 -19.23 6.77 8.20
CA GLY A 362 -18.52 7.99 7.83
C GLY A 362 -17.23 7.64 7.09
N THR A 363 -16.11 8.21 7.51
CA THR A 363 -14.78 7.92 6.95
C THR A 363 -14.14 6.65 7.52
N SER A 364 -14.74 6.03 8.55
CA SER A 364 -14.12 4.92 9.26
C SER A 364 -14.47 3.56 8.68
N TRP A 365 -13.44 2.72 8.53
CA TRP A 365 -13.53 1.37 8.00
C TRP A 365 -13.26 0.33 9.08
N SER A 366 -14.22 -0.54 9.37
CA SER A 366 -14.04 -1.66 10.32
C SER A 366 -13.30 -2.81 9.63
N ALA A 367 -12.04 -2.54 9.27
CA ALA A 367 -11.17 -3.47 8.55
C ALA A 367 -10.70 -4.60 9.49
N TYR A 368 -11.53 -5.62 9.69
CA TYR A 368 -11.17 -6.83 10.47
C TYR A 368 -9.99 -7.61 9.86
N THR A 369 -9.51 -7.25 8.68
CA THR A 369 -8.28 -7.76 8.05
C THR A 369 -7.03 -6.99 8.46
N ASN A 370 -7.17 -5.78 9.01
CA ASN A 370 -6.07 -4.93 9.47
C ASN A 370 -5.59 -5.40 10.86
N VAL A 371 -5.32 -6.69 10.97
CA VAL A 371 -4.95 -7.41 12.20
C VAL A 371 -3.45 -7.34 12.46
N ILE A 372 -3.07 -7.57 13.71
CA ILE A 372 -1.69 -7.93 14.04
C ILE A 372 -1.65 -9.45 14.22
N LEU A 373 -0.87 -10.13 13.39
CA LEU A 373 -0.41 -11.49 13.63
C LEU A 373 0.91 -11.40 14.36
N ALA A 374 1.01 -11.95 15.57
CA ALA A 374 2.23 -11.91 16.38
C ALA A 374 2.48 -13.27 17.03
N ASN A 375 3.36 -14.08 16.42
CA ASN A 375 3.57 -15.48 16.82
C ASN A 375 2.23 -16.25 16.88
N ASP A 376 1.82 -16.72 18.04
CA ASP A 376 0.57 -17.46 18.27
C ASP A 376 -0.61 -16.54 18.65
N LEU A 377 -0.51 -15.23 18.47
CA LEU A 377 -1.54 -14.24 18.80
C LEU A 377 -2.09 -13.57 17.53
N VAL A 378 -3.41 -13.41 17.48
CA VAL A 378 -4.12 -12.55 16.52
C VAL A 378 -4.83 -11.45 17.29
N LEU A 379 -4.48 -10.19 17.00
CA LEU A 379 -5.21 -9.02 17.49
C LEU A 379 -6.04 -8.44 16.36
N MET A 380 -7.37 -8.50 16.49
CA MET A 380 -8.31 -7.99 15.50
C MET A 380 -8.84 -6.61 15.92
N PRO A 381 -8.73 -5.56 15.07
CA PRO A 381 -9.33 -4.27 15.39
C PRO A 381 -10.85 -4.37 15.38
N VAL A 382 -11.50 -3.72 16.34
CA VAL A 382 -12.94 -3.53 16.38
C VAL A 382 -13.27 -2.12 16.81
N PHE A 383 -14.48 -1.65 16.47
CA PHE A 383 -15.05 -0.45 17.05
C PHE A 383 -16.24 -0.77 17.94
N GLN A 384 -16.50 0.06 18.95
CA GLN A 384 -17.71 -0.06 19.77
C GLN A 384 -19.01 0.07 18.95
N SER A 385 -18.95 0.75 17.81
CA SER A 385 -20.07 0.87 16.87
C SER A 385 -20.29 -0.35 15.98
N ASP A 386 -19.39 -1.32 16.01
CA ASP A 386 -19.51 -2.50 15.16
C ASP A 386 -20.58 -3.46 15.68
N PRO A 387 -21.33 -4.15 14.79
CA PRO A 387 -22.32 -5.12 15.22
C PRO A 387 -21.66 -6.30 15.98
N PRO A 388 -22.04 -6.58 17.24
CA PRO A 388 -21.38 -7.62 18.05
C PRO A 388 -21.38 -9.01 17.39
N PHE A 389 -22.46 -9.36 16.69
CA PHE A 389 -22.57 -10.64 15.99
C PHE A 389 -21.57 -10.77 14.82
N LEU A 390 -21.16 -9.66 14.19
CA LEU A 390 -20.13 -9.66 13.15
C LEU A 390 -18.74 -9.82 13.76
N ILE A 391 -18.46 -9.14 14.88
CA ILE A 391 -17.22 -9.34 15.64
C ILE A 391 -17.07 -10.82 16.01
N ASP A 392 -18.09 -11.43 16.62
CA ASP A 392 -18.06 -12.85 17.02
C ASP A 392 -17.89 -13.80 15.84
N ARG A 393 -18.49 -13.48 14.68
CA ARG A 393 -18.31 -14.26 13.46
C ARG A 393 -16.87 -14.14 12.96
N ALA A 394 -16.29 -12.95 12.94
CA ALA A 394 -14.93 -12.72 12.50
C ALA A 394 -13.91 -13.40 13.42
N LYS A 395 -14.07 -13.29 14.74
CA LYS A 395 -13.25 -14.02 15.72
C LYS A 395 -13.29 -15.54 15.49
N ARG A 396 -14.49 -16.12 15.31
CA ARG A 396 -14.63 -17.56 15.04
C ARG A 396 -14.01 -17.97 13.70
N ALA A 397 -14.08 -17.12 12.68
CA ALA A 397 -13.44 -17.37 11.40
C ALA A 397 -11.91 -17.44 11.58
N TYR A 398 -11.29 -16.44 12.20
CA TYR A 398 -9.86 -16.47 12.52
C TYR A 398 -9.49 -17.68 13.37
N GLN A 399 -10.25 -17.99 14.42
CA GLN A 399 -9.97 -19.14 15.28
C GLN A 399 -10.03 -20.47 14.52
N SER A 400 -10.94 -20.59 13.55
CA SER A 400 -11.05 -21.80 12.72
C SER A 400 -9.91 -21.93 11.73
N LEU A 401 -9.42 -20.79 11.21
CA LEU A 401 -8.31 -20.74 10.25
C LEU A 401 -6.94 -20.86 10.94
N LEU A 402 -6.84 -20.45 12.19
CA LEU A 402 -5.63 -20.44 13.01
C LEU A 402 -5.90 -21.14 14.36
N PRO A 403 -6.14 -22.47 14.36
CA PRO A 403 -6.63 -23.19 15.54
C PRO A 403 -5.68 -23.17 16.74
N ASN A 404 -4.37 -23.00 16.50
CA ASN A 404 -3.35 -22.92 17.55
C ASN A 404 -3.07 -21.49 18.01
N HIS A 405 -3.79 -20.49 17.48
CA HIS A 405 -3.60 -19.11 17.86
C HIS A 405 -4.66 -18.67 18.88
N ARG A 406 -4.28 -17.71 19.71
CA ARG A 406 -5.20 -16.94 20.54
C ARG A 406 -5.76 -15.77 19.74
N VAL A 407 -7.07 -15.71 19.56
CA VAL A 407 -7.74 -14.62 18.81
C VAL A 407 -8.41 -13.63 19.77
N GLU A 408 -7.81 -12.45 19.89
CA GLU A 408 -8.32 -11.36 20.71
C GLU A 408 -8.73 -10.16 19.85
N THR A 409 -9.52 -9.26 20.45
CA THR A 409 -9.96 -8.01 19.80
C THR A 409 -9.33 -6.81 20.49
N VAL A 410 -9.02 -5.75 19.76
CA VAL A 410 -8.59 -4.47 20.32
C VAL A 410 -9.63 -3.42 19.97
N ASP A 411 -10.19 -2.75 20.97
CA ASP A 411 -11.10 -1.63 20.75
C ASP A 411 -10.31 -0.41 20.28
N MET A 412 -10.50 -0.04 19.01
CA MET A 412 -9.82 1.05 18.32
C MET A 412 -10.65 2.34 18.27
N THR A 413 -11.76 2.41 19.02
CA THR A 413 -12.73 3.53 18.93
C THR A 413 -12.09 4.90 19.16
N SER A 414 -11.11 5.02 20.06
CA SER A 414 -10.42 6.28 20.31
C SER A 414 -9.55 6.76 19.15
N LEU A 415 -9.13 5.87 18.24
CA LEU A 415 -8.30 6.16 17.07
C LEU A 415 -9.10 6.19 15.76
N LYS A 416 -10.42 5.99 15.83
CA LYS A 416 -11.31 5.80 14.69
C LYS A 416 -11.27 6.93 13.66
N GLU A 417 -11.12 8.18 14.12
CA GLU A 417 -11.11 9.37 13.25
C GLU A 417 -9.78 9.56 12.51
N LEU A 418 -8.72 8.85 12.91
CA LEU A 418 -7.41 8.92 12.26
C LEU A 418 -7.34 8.08 10.97
N GLN A 419 -8.41 7.33 10.63
CA GLN A 419 -8.57 6.61 9.36
C GLN A 419 -7.48 5.55 9.06
N GLY A 420 -6.97 4.90 10.10
CA GLY A 420 -6.13 3.70 10.00
C GLY A 420 -6.58 2.64 11.00
N GLY A 421 -6.12 1.40 10.81
CA GLY A 421 -6.44 0.27 11.69
C GLY A 421 -5.29 -0.13 12.60
N LEU A 422 -5.40 -1.31 13.22
CA LEU A 422 -4.42 -1.79 14.19
C LEU A 422 -3.10 -2.19 13.54
N HIS A 423 -3.14 -2.83 12.37
CA HIS A 423 -1.94 -3.19 11.60
C HIS A 423 -1.12 -1.95 11.23
N CYS A 424 -1.79 -0.85 10.84
CA CYS A 424 -1.15 0.42 10.46
C CYS A 424 -0.28 1.04 11.58
N LEU A 425 -0.59 0.76 12.86
CA LEU A 425 0.15 1.28 14.00
C LEU A 425 1.43 0.51 14.32
N SER A 426 1.63 -0.63 13.67
CA SER A 426 2.56 -1.65 14.12
C SER A 426 3.46 -2.18 13.02
N LEU A 427 4.62 -2.67 13.44
CA LEU A 427 5.53 -3.40 12.56
C LEU A 427 5.97 -4.69 13.27
N ASN A 428 5.84 -5.82 12.59
CA ASN A 428 6.37 -7.08 13.06
C ASN A 428 7.89 -7.09 12.89
N LEU A 429 8.64 -7.37 13.95
CA LEU A 429 10.08 -7.62 13.86
C LEU A 429 10.32 -9.12 13.70
N PRO A 430 10.77 -9.59 12.53
CA PRO A 430 11.03 -11.02 12.29
C PRO A 430 12.09 -11.58 13.24
N SER A 431 12.05 -12.88 13.53
CA SER A 431 13.00 -13.51 14.46
C SER A 431 14.46 -13.38 14.04
N PHE A 432 14.73 -13.34 12.74
CA PHE A 432 16.08 -13.16 12.18
C PHE A 432 16.58 -11.71 12.28
N ALA A 433 15.67 -10.73 12.38
CA ALA A 433 16.04 -9.34 12.29
C ALA A 433 16.72 -8.83 13.58
N PRO A 434 17.78 -8.00 13.47
CA PRO A 434 18.41 -7.40 14.62
C PRO A 434 17.52 -6.30 15.23
N ILE A 435 17.71 -6.06 16.53
CA ILE A 435 17.09 -4.93 17.25
C ILE A 435 18.11 -3.79 17.30
N PRO A 436 17.70 -2.51 17.21
CA PRO A 436 18.59 -1.39 17.47
C PRO A 436 19.28 -1.47 18.84
N ASP A 437 20.41 -0.78 18.97
CA ASP A 437 21.07 -0.56 20.24
C ASP A 437 20.20 0.26 21.23
N LYS A 438 20.64 0.38 22.49
CA LYS A 438 20.02 1.23 23.54
C LYS A 438 18.54 0.93 23.83
N VAL A 439 18.16 -0.34 23.76
CA VAL A 439 16.83 -0.79 24.20
C VAL A 439 16.75 -0.76 25.73
N ILE A 440 15.67 -0.18 26.25
CA ILE A 440 15.42 0.02 27.67
C ILE A 440 14.31 -0.95 28.11
N ARG A 441 14.57 -1.74 29.15
CA ARG A 441 13.54 -2.61 29.76
C ARG A 441 12.52 -1.77 30.52
N PHE A 442 11.28 -2.23 30.59
CA PHE A 442 10.24 -1.53 31.34
C PHE A 442 10.64 -1.20 32.79
N GLU A 443 11.27 -2.12 33.50
CA GLU A 443 11.71 -1.89 34.89
C GLU A 443 12.65 -0.67 35.01
N THR A 444 13.58 -0.51 34.08
CA THR A 444 14.50 0.64 34.04
C THR A 444 13.74 1.93 33.73
N ALA A 445 12.82 1.89 32.76
CA ALA A 445 11.97 3.01 32.41
C ALA A 445 11.05 3.44 33.57
N ALA A 446 10.53 2.48 34.34
CA ALA A 446 9.72 2.71 35.54
C ALA A 446 10.52 3.41 36.64
N LYS A 447 11.76 2.99 36.91
CA LYS A 447 12.65 3.66 37.87
C LYS A 447 12.92 5.11 37.46
N PHE A 448 13.16 5.36 36.17
CA PHE A 448 13.34 6.71 35.65
C PHE A 448 12.07 7.57 35.85
N TYR A 449 10.90 7.04 35.53
CA TYR A 449 9.62 7.72 35.72
C TYR A 449 9.34 8.08 37.19
N GLU A 450 9.60 7.17 38.13
CA GLU A 450 9.45 7.45 39.56
C GLU A 450 10.44 8.52 40.05
N SER A 451 11.66 8.57 39.50
CA SER A 451 12.63 9.63 39.82
C SER A 451 12.16 11.01 39.39
N MET A 452 11.37 11.12 38.31
CA MET A 452 10.79 12.38 37.84
C MET A 452 9.58 12.84 38.67
N LYS A 453 8.89 11.92 39.33
CA LYS A 453 7.77 12.24 40.23
C LYS A 453 8.22 12.79 41.58
N SER A 454 9.43 12.47 42.03
CA SER A 454 9.95 12.91 43.32
C SER A 454 10.44 14.37 43.21
N PRO A 455 9.78 15.35 43.86
CA PRO A 455 10.17 16.75 43.75
C PRO A 455 11.34 17.06 44.70
N SER A 456 12.50 16.43 44.51
CA SER A 456 13.81 16.86 45.04
C SER A 456 14.93 15.83 44.77
N ASP A 457 15.60 15.85 43.61
CA ASP A 457 17.02 15.47 43.54
C ASP A 457 17.74 16.17 42.37
N PRO A 458 18.67 17.11 42.62
CA PRO A 458 19.45 17.80 41.59
C PRO A 458 20.51 16.94 40.87
N ARG A 459 20.55 15.61 41.08
CA ARG A 459 21.60 14.72 40.54
C ARG A 459 21.13 13.70 39.51
N ALA A 460 19.99 13.91 38.83
CA ALA A 460 19.56 13.09 37.68
C ALA A 460 20.36 13.37 36.38
N GLY A 461 21.70 13.45 36.49
CA GLY A 461 22.62 13.54 35.36
C GLY A 461 23.33 12.22 35.14
N LEU A 462 23.26 11.73 33.90
CA LEU A 462 24.06 10.65 33.29
C LEU A 462 23.59 9.21 33.56
N LEU A 463 22.64 8.75 32.74
CA LEU A 463 22.57 7.33 32.38
C LEU A 463 23.70 7.02 31.39
N THR A 464 24.72 6.29 31.85
CA THR A 464 25.69 5.61 30.97
C THR A 464 25.19 4.20 30.66
N PRO A 465 25.40 3.66 29.45
CA PRO A 465 24.99 2.30 29.11
C PRO A 465 25.91 1.28 29.79
N SER A 466 25.33 0.34 30.54
CA SER A 466 26.05 -0.83 31.04
C SER A 466 26.46 -1.75 29.89
N THR A 467 27.76 -1.86 29.61
CA THR A 467 28.34 -2.94 28.78
C THR A 467 28.33 -4.27 29.55
N PRO A 468 28.02 -5.41 28.89
CA PRO A 468 28.15 -6.72 29.52
C PRO A 468 29.62 -7.17 29.50
N ARG A 469 30.05 -7.81 30.59
CA ARG A 469 31.23 -8.69 30.62
C ARG A 469 30.85 -10.10 30.24
#